data_AF-W1YVX3-F1
#
_entry.id   AF-W1YVX3-F1
#
_cell.length_a   1.000
_cell.length_b   1.000
_cell.length_c   1.000
_cell.angle_alpha   90.00
_cell.angle_beta   90.00
_cell.angle_gamma   90.00
#
_symmetry.space_group_name_H-M   'P 1'
#
loop_
_entity.id
_entity.type
_entity.pdbx_description
1 polymer ?
#
loop_
_entity_poly.entity_id
_entity_poly.type
_entity_poly.pdbx_seq_one_letter_code
_entity_poly.pdbx_strand_id
1 'polypeptide(L)'
;RNLWTLMADIASLNTAPVITEQYVKHLEKVIDRFDAKLEPLSSFVIPGEKQSSAYLHVARTITRRAERALWRVLDAGESVHESNLKYLNRLSDLC
;
A
#
# COMPACT_ATOMS: atom_id res chain seq x y z
N ARG A 1 1.89 -12.68 -3.61
CA ARG A 1 0.57 -13.37 -3.64
C ARG A 1 -0.58 -12.39 -3.42
N ASN A 2 -0.57 -11.58 -2.37
CA ASN A 2 -1.66 -10.62 -2.06
C ASN A 2 -1.94 -9.58 -3.17
N LEU A 3 -0.91 -9.19 -3.95
CA LEU A 3 -1.08 -8.23 -5.05
C LEU A 3 -2.00 -8.76 -6.17
N TRP A 4 -1.93 -10.06 -6.50
CA TRP A 4 -2.82 -10.65 -7.50
C TRP A 4 -4.26 -10.71 -7.02
N THR A 5 -4.45 -10.97 -5.71
CA THR A 5 -5.76 -10.91 -5.07
C THR A 5 -6.34 -9.50 -5.12
N LEU A 6 -5.53 -8.48 -4.84
CA LEU A 6 -5.94 -7.08 -4.96
C LEU A 6 -6.35 -6.74 -6.40
N MET A 7 -5.59 -7.18 -7.40
CA MET A 7 -5.94 -6.95 -8.81
C MET A 7 -7.26 -7.62 -9.19
N ALA A 8 -7.49 -8.86 -8.72
CA ALA A 8 -8.76 -9.56 -8.93
C ALA A 8 -9.93 -8.83 -8.27
N ASP A 9 -9.72 -8.28 -7.07
CA ASP A 9 -10.73 -7.54 -6.31
C ASP A 9 -11.11 -6.23 -7.00
N ILE A 10 -10.12 -5.48 -7.50
CA ILE A 10 -10.35 -4.24 -8.26
C ILE A 10 -11.09 -4.54 -9.58
N ALA A 11 -10.80 -5.66 -10.23
CA ALA A 11 -11.46 -6.04 -11.48
C ALA A 11 -12.89 -6.60 -11.27
N SER A 12 -13.23 -7.07 -10.06
CA SER A 12 -14.46 -7.82 -9.78
C SER A 12 -15.41 -7.04 -8.87
N LEU A 13 -15.90 -5.89 -9.36
CA LEU A 13 -16.70 -4.93 -8.58
C LEU A 13 -18.03 -5.47 -8.00
N ASN A 14 -18.54 -6.59 -8.51
CA ASN A 14 -19.80 -7.19 -8.07
C ASN A 14 -19.64 -8.33 -7.03
N THR A 15 -18.40 -8.59 -6.57
CA THR A 15 -18.11 -9.69 -5.64
C THR A 15 -17.72 -9.14 -4.27
N ALA A 16 -17.87 -9.95 -3.22
CA ALA A 16 -17.40 -9.59 -1.88
C ALA A 16 -15.87 -9.39 -1.88
N PRO A 17 -15.35 -8.38 -1.15
CA PRO A 17 -13.93 -8.07 -1.15
C PRO A 17 -13.11 -9.22 -0.56
N VAL A 18 -12.14 -9.72 -1.33
CA VAL A 18 -11.21 -10.76 -0.87
C VAL A 18 -10.13 -10.15 0.03
N ILE A 19 -9.75 -8.90 -0.24
CA ILE A 19 -8.89 -8.11 0.64
C ILE A 19 -9.75 -7.57 1.78
N THR A 20 -9.61 -8.18 2.95
CA THR A 20 -10.31 -7.78 4.17
C THR A 20 -9.44 -6.92 5.08
N GLU A 21 -10.03 -6.35 6.13
CA GLU A 21 -9.29 -5.59 7.14
C GLU A 21 -8.15 -6.37 7.81
N GLN A 22 -8.22 -7.71 7.84
CA GLN A 22 -7.15 -8.53 8.39
C GLN A 22 -5.84 -8.37 7.60
N TYR A 23 -5.92 -8.18 6.28
CA TYR A 23 -4.76 -7.94 5.45
C TYR A 23 -4.15 -6.56 5.74
N VAL A 24 -4.99 -5.56 5.99
CA VAL A 24 -4.55 -4.21 6.38
C VAL A 24 -3.84 -4.27 7.74
N LYS A 25 -4.47 -4.90 8.73
CA LYS A 25 -3.89 -5.10 10.07
C LYS A 25 -2.59 -5.89 10.05
N HIS A 26 -2.44 -6.82 9.10
CA HIS A 26 -1.17 -7.54 8.92
C HIS A 26 -0.06 -6.59 8.46
N LEU A 27 -0.34 -5.70 7.50
CA LEU A 27 0.64 -4.69 7.07
C LEU A 27 1.01 -3.74 8.22
N GLU A 28 0.02 -3.25 8.97
CA GLU A 28 0.25 -2.38 10.13
C GLU A 28 1.20 -3.03 11.16
N LYS A 29 0.96 -4.30 11.51
CA LYS A 29 1.86 -5.04 12.42
C LYS A 29 3.28 -5.17 11.89
N VAL A 30 3.45 -5.28 10.58
CA VAL A 30 4.78 -5.37 9.96
C VAL A 30 5.47 -4.01 10.00
N ILE A 31 4.75 -2.93 9.72
CA ILE A 31 5.23 -1.54 9.83
C ILE A 31 5.70 -1.28 11.27
N ASP A 32 4.84 -1.54 12.27
CA ASP A 32 5.16 -1.35 13.69
C ASP A 32 6.45 -2.10 14.10
N ARG A 33 6.68 -3.30 13.54
CA ARG A 33 7.89 -4.09 13.80
C ARG A 33 9.15 -3.44 13.25
N PHE A 34 9.07 -2.75 12.11
CA PHE A 34 10.21 -2.03 11.53
C PHE A 34 10.41 -0.69 12.23
N ASP A 35 9.33 0.04 12.51
CA ASP A 35 9.37 1.31 13.24
C ASP A 35 9.96 1.14 14.64
N ALA A 36 9.66 0.04 15.34
CA ALA A 36 10.27 -0.27 16.64
C ALA A 36 11.79 -0.47 16.60
N LYS A 37 12.38 -0.69 15.41
CA LYS A 37 13.84 -0.84 15.22
C LYS A 37 14.50 0.45 14.73
N LEU A 38 13.71 1.43 14.31
CA LEU A 38 14.20 2.71 13.82
C LEU A 38 14.41 3.63 15.02
N GLU A 39 15.56 4.30 15.04
CA GLU A 39 15.72 5.42 15.97
C GLU A 39 14.82 6.59 15.56
N PRO A 40 14.37 7.43 16.52
CA PRO A 40 13.50 8.56 16.21
C PRO A 40 14.10 9.42 15.09
N LEU A 41 13.29 9.69 14.07
CA LEU A 41 13.75 10.36 12.87
C LEU A 41 14.17 11.80 13.19
N SER A 42 15.47 12.10 13.15
CA SER A 42 16.02 13.43 13.43
C SER A 42 16.23 14.28 12.16
N SER A 43 16.08 13.68 10.98
CA SER A 43 16.27 14.34 9.68
C SER A 43 15.47 13.65 8.57
N PHE A 44 15.29 14.33 7.43
CA PHE A 44 14.61 13.75 6.27
C PHE A 44 15.43 12.61 5.66
N VAL A 45 14.77 11.47 5.40
CA VAL A 45 15.39 10.32 4.71
C VAL A 45 15.68 10.70 3.27
N ILE A 46 16.96 10.66 2.87
CA ILE A 46 17.38 10.87 1.48
C ILE A 46 17.31 9.54 0.72
N PRO A 47 16.52 9.45 -0.36
CA PRO A 47 16.47 8.26 -1.20
C PRO A 47 17.81 7.86 -1.79
N GLY A 48 18.20 6.58 -1.65
CA GLY A 48 19.23 5.98 -2.48
C GLY A 48 20.62 5.84 -1.86
N GLU A 49 20.77 6.01 -0.54
CA GLU A 49 22.04 5.74 0.14
C GLU A 49 22.50 4.28 -0.01
N LYS A 50 21.53 3.34 -0.11
CA LYS A 50 21.76 1.93 -0.37
C LYS A 50 20.88 1.45 -1.52
N GLN A 51 21.40 0.52 -2.33
CA GLN A 51 20.67 -0.04 -3.47
C GLN A 51 19.34 -0.68 -3.07
N SER A 52 19.27 -1.35 -1.91
CA SER A 52 18.04 -1.91 -1.36
C SER A 52 16.99 -0.83 -1.02
N SER A 53 17.41 0.28 -0.42
CA SER A 53 16.54 1.43 -0.14
C SER A 53 16.05 2.09 -1.44
N ALA A 54 16.89 2.17 -2.47
CA ALA A 54 16.48 2.70 -3.77
C ALA A 54 15.33 1.87 -4.39
N TYR A 55 15.43 0.54 -4.38
CA TYR A 55 14.35 -0.33 -4.89
C TYR A 55 13.06 -0.20 -4.09
N LEU A 56 13.16 -0.08 -2.77
CA LEU A 56 12.01 0.16 -1.89
C LEU A 56 11.33 1.50 -2.20
N HIS A 57 12.09 2.56 -2.39
CA HIS A 57 11.55 3.86 -2.80
C HIS A 57 10.90 3.82 -4.20
N VAL A 58 11.46 3.08 -5.15
CA VAL A 58 10.82 2.84 -6.44
C VAL A 58 9.48 2.12 -6.25
N ALA A 59 9.44 1.04 -5.45
CA ALA A 59 8.20 0.34 -5.13
C ALA A 59 7.17 1.28 -4.48
N ARG A 60 7.58 2.10 -3.51
CA ARG A 60 6.72 3.12 -2.87
C ARG A 60 6.08 4.06 -3.88
N THR A 61 6.87 4.60 -4.81
CA THR A 61 6.33 5.53 -5.83
C THR A 61 5.31 4.88 -6.75
N ILE A 62 5.53 3.61 -7.13
CA ILE A 62 4.61 2.83 -7.95
C ILE A 62 3.32 2.53 -7.19
N THR A 63 3.41 2.12 -5.91
CA THR A 63 2.26 1.86 -5.06
C THR A 63 1.41 3.14 -4.86
N ARG A 64 2.05 4.29 -4.58
CA ARG A 64 1.31 5.57 -4.47
C ARG A 64 0.68 6.00 -5.80
N ARG A 65 1.28 5.65 -6.94
CA ARG A 65 0.67 5.89 -8.26
C ARG A 65 -0.56 5.02 -8.48
N ALA A 66 -0.52 3.75 -8.07
CA ALA A 66 -1.68 2.87 -8.08
C ALA A 66 -2.79 3.35 -7.15
N GLU A 67 -2.46 3.78 -5.93
CA GLU A 67 -3.40 4.39 -4.98
C GLU A 67 -4.13 5.58 -5.61
N ARG A 68 -3.40 6.54 -6.21
CA ARG A 68 -4.01 7.69 -6.91
C ARG A 68 -4.85 7.28 -8.12
N ALA A 69 -4.51 6.19 -8.81
CA ALA A 69 -5.32 5.71 -9.92
C ALA A 69 -6.66 5.16 -9.40
N LEU A 70 -6.64 4.43 -8.29
CA LEU A 70 -7.84 3.88 -7.67
C LEU A 70 -8.76 4.97 -7.11
N TRP A 71 -8.20 6.03 -6.53
CA TRP A 71 -8.98 7.21 -6.14
C TRP A 71 -9.68 7.88 -7.33
N ARG A 72 -9.02 7.99 -8.49
CA ARG A 72 -9.67 8.56 -9.69
C ARG A 72 -10.83 7.71 -10.20
N VAL A 73 -10.76 6.40 -10.06
CA VAL A 73 -11.87 5.49 -10.40
C VAL A 73 -13.06 5.74 -9.49
N LEU A 74 -12.82 5.91 -8.19
CA LEU A 74 -13.85 6.30 -7.23
C LEU A 74 -14.46 7.68 -7.57
N ASP A 75 -13.62 8.67 -7.89
CA ASP A 75 -14.08 10.02 -8.29
C ASP A 75 -14.89 10.00 -9.60
N ALA A 76 -14.64 9.03 -10.49
CA ALA A 76 -15.40 8.83 -11.72
C ALA A 76 -16.79 8.19 -11.48
N GLY A 77 -17.12 7.85 -10.24
CA GLY A 77 -18.41 7.28 -9.85
C GLY A 77 -18.48 5.75 -9.88
N GLU A 78 -17.34 5.06 -10.09
CA GLU A 78 -17.27 3.61 -9.96
C GLU A 78 -17.13 3.19 -8.48
N SER A 79 -17.72 2.05 -8.13
CA SER A 79 -17.60 1.48 -6.79
C SER A 79 -16.20 0.91 -6.61
N VAL A 80 -15.56 1.20 -5.47
CA VAL A 80 -14.31 0.59 -5.06
C VAL A 80 -14.43 0.17 -3.60
N HIS A 81 -13.95 -1.03 -3.27
CA HIS A 81 -13.91 -1.48 -1.88
C HIS A 81 -12.94 -0.63 -1.05
N GLU A 82 -13.40 -0.11 0.09
CA GLU A 82 -12.60 0.72 1.00
C GLU A 82 -11.36 -0.02 1.54
N SER A 83 -11.46 -1.35 1.70
CA SER A 83 -10.33 -2.19 2.13
C SER A 83 -9.16 -2.15 1.13
N ASN A 84 -9.44 -2.02 -0.17
CA ASN A 84 -8.41 -1.91 -1.21
C ASN A 84 -7.66 -0.58 -1.15
N LEU A 85 -8.40 0.51 -0.89
CA LEU A 85 -7.81 1.84 -0.69
C LEU A 85 -6.89 1.84 0.54
N LYS A 86 -7.38 1.34 1.68
CA LYS A 86 -6.58 1.23 2.92
C LYS A 86 -5.36 0.33 2.73
N TYR A 87 -5.52 -0.78 2.01
CA TYR A 87 -4.43 -1.72 1.76
C TYR A 87 -3.31 -1.07 0.93
N LEU A 88 -3.63 -0.35 -0.16
CA LEU A 88 -2.63 0.36 -0.96
C LEU A 88 -1.92 1.46 -0.18
N ASN A 89 -2.66 2.18 0.67
CA ASN A 89 -2.09 3.21 1.54
C ASN A 89 -1.02 2.61 2.47
N ARG A 90 -1.37 1.57 3.24
CA ARG A 90 -0.44 0.88 4.15
C ARG A 90 0.68 0.15 3.41
N LEU A 91 0.41 -0.41 2.24
CA LEU A 91 1.46 -1.02 1.43
C LEU A 91 2.49 0.02 0.99
N SER A 92 2.06 1.26 0.71
CA SER A 92 2.99 2.34 0.39
C SER A 92 3.84 2.73 1.59
N ASP A 93 3.32 2.65 2.81
CA ASP A 93 4.05 2.90 4.06
C ASP A 93 5.11 1.84 4.35
N LEU A 94 4.82 0.58 4.01
CA LEU A 94 5.75 -0.55 4.18
C LEU A 94 6.92 -0.55 3.17
N CYS A 95 6.75 0.11 2.02
CA CYS A 95 7.79 0.27 1.01
C CYS A 95 8.74 1.40 1.41
#